data_AF-A0A6N7SC87-F1
#
_entry.id   AF-A0A6N7SC87-F1
#
_cell.length_a   1.000
_cell.length_b   1.000
_cell.length_c   1.000
_cell.angle_alpha   90.00
_cell.angle_beta   90.00
_cell.angle_gamma   90.00
#
_symmetry.space_group_name_H-M   'P 1'
#
loop_
_entity.id
_entity.type
_entity.pdbx_description
1 polymer ?
#
loop_
_entity_poly.entity_id
_entity_poly.type
_entity_poly.pdbx_seq_one_letter_code
_entity_poly.pdbx_strand_id
1 'polypeptide(L)'
;MRSAQDQIQLQQLRRLLLGSEQIEVSHDQLAFYAEGQNRRLVQSGNWLLVQPGTWIFFDQVISVQFEQRQDQIWMRLVSETGEWEAIIGDAQ
;
A
#
# COMPACT_ATOMS: atom_id res chain seq x y z
N MET A 1 8.82 -3.62 15.33
CA MET A 1 9.72 -2.47 15.00
C MET A 1 9.86 -2.44 13.49
N ARG A 2 9.69 -1.30 12.81
CA ARG A 2 9.71 -1.24 11.33
C ARG A 2 11.13 -1.43 10.79
N SER A 3 11.35 -2.39 9.90
CA SER A 3 12.68 -2.63 9.31
C SER A 3 13.09 -1.50 8.35
N ALA A 4 14.38 -1.36 8.06
CA ALA A 4 14.85 -0.39 7.07
C ALA A 4 14.28 -0.68 5.67
N GLN A 5 14.06 -1.96 5.33
CA GLN A 5 13.44 -2.38 4.08
C GLN A 5 11.98 -1.91 4.00
N ASP A 6 11.17 -2.12 5.04
CA ASP A 6 9.77 -1.67 5.07
C ASP A 6 9.64 -0.15 4.87
N GLN A 7 10.59 0.61 5.43
CA GLN A 7 10.61 2.07 5.26
C GLN A 7 10.90 2.46 3.80
N ILE A 8 11.82 1.78 3.13
CA ILE A 8 12.13 2.02 1.71
C ILE A 8 10.91 1.69 0.84
N GLN A 9 10.28 0.54 1.08
CA GLN A 9 9.11 0.09 0.31
C GLN A 9 7.91 1.03 0.53
N LEU A 10 7.69 1.47 1.77
CA LEU A 10 6.68 2.47 2.10
C LEU A 10 6.91 3.81 1.39
N GLN A 11 8.17 4.27 1.31
CA GLN A 11 8.50 5.49 0.57
C GLN A 11 8.29 5.34 -0.95
N GLN A 12 8.59 4.16 -1.51
CA GLN A 12 8.28 3.88 -2.92
C GLN A 12 6.77 3.92 -3.17
N LEU A 13 5.98 3.29 -2.30
CA LEU A 13 4.52 3.29 -2.40
C LEU A 13 3.94 4.71 -2.31
N ARG A 14 4.38 5.50 -1.33
CA ARG A 14 3.94 6.90 -1.18
C ARG A 14 4.22 7.72 -2.43
N ARG A 15 5.42 7.58 -3.02
CA ARG A 15 5.77 8.30 -4.25
C ARG A 15 4.87 7.92 -5.42
N LEU A 16 4.50 6.64 -5.52
CA LEU A 16 3.56 6.19 -6.54
C LEU A 16 2.18 6.82 -6.34
N LEU A 17 1.66 6.79 -5.11
CA LEU A 17 0.33 7.32 -4.79
C LEU A 17 0.23 8.85 -4.90
N LEU A 18 1.31 9.58 -4.63
CA LEU A 18 1.35 11.04 -4.79
C LEU A 18 1.08 11.50 -6.23
N GLY A 19 1.47 10.71 -7.24
CA GLY A 19 1.21 10.99 -8.64
C GLY A 19 -0.01 10.25 -9.20
N SER A 20 -0.80 9.61 -8.34
CA SER A 20 -1.94 8.81 -8.74
C SER A 20 -3.23 9.62 -8.70
N GLU A 21 -4.18 9.22 -9.52
CA GLU A 21 -5.54 9.77 -9.59
C GLU A 21 -6.56 8.67 -9.35
N GLN A 22 -7.83 9.04 -9.11
CA GLN A 22 -8.95 8.09 -9.01
C GLN A 22 -8.68 6.99 -7.97
N ILE A 23 -8.21 7.38 -6.78
CA ILE A 23 -7.87 6.41 -5.74
C ILE A 23 -9.15 5.90 -5.08
N GLU A 24 -9.39 4.59 -5.20
CA GLU A 24 -10.49 3.89 -4.55
C GLU A 24 -9.95 2.98 -3.46
N VAL A 25 -10.37 3.23 -2.23
CA VAL A 25 -9.96 2.45 -1.05
C VAL A 25 -11.02 1.40 -0.73
N SER A 26 -10.61 0.14 -0.72
CA SER A 26 -11.39 -0.99 -0.19
C SER A 26 -10.63 -1.63 0.97
N HIS A 27 -11.30 -2.47 1.76
CA HIS A 27 -10.69 -3.05 2.95
C HIS A 27 -9.41 -3.85 2.66
N ASP A 28 -9.38 -4.60 1.56
CA ASP A 28 -8.33 -5.55 1.18
C ASP A 28 -7.51 -5.11 -0.05
N GLN A 29 -7.92 -4.02 -0.70
CA GLN A 29 -7.28 -3.51 -1.90
C GLN A 29 -7.34 -1.98 -2.00
N LEU A 30 -6.39 -1.42 -2.73
CA LEU A 30 -6.41 -0.02 -3.12
C LEU A 30 -6.21 0.10 -4.63
N ALA A 31 -7.22 0.63 -5.33
CA ALA A 31 -7.17 0.82 -6.78
C ALA A 31 -6.88 2.29 -7.11
N PHE A 32 -6.11 2.54 -8.16
CA PHE A 32 -5.67 3.90 -8.53
C PHE A 32 -5.16 3.95 -9.95
N TYR A 33 -5.23 5.12 -10.59
CA TYR A 33 -4.65 5.36 -11.91
C TYR A 33 -3.26 5.99 -11.77
N ALA A 34 -2.23 5.36 -12.33
CA ALA A 34 -0.88 5.93 -12.36
C ALA A 34 -0.11 5.50 -13.60
N GLU A 35 0.69 6.42 -14.15
CA GLU A 35 1.54 6.19 -15.33
C GLU A 35 0.76 5.66 -16.55
N GLY A 36 -0.47 6.16 -16.75
CA GLY A 36 -1.31 5.78 -17.88
C GLY A 36 -2.08 4.48 -17.69
N GLN A 37 -2.04 3.86 -16.51
CA GLN A 37 -2.61 2.52 -16.26
C GLN A 37 -3.39 2.44 -14.95
N ASN A 38 -4.48 1.66 -14.97
CA ASN A 38 -5.19 1.26 -13.76
C ASN A 38 -4.36 0.25 -12.99
N ARG A 39 -4.08 0.59 -11.73
CA ARG A 39 -3.27 -0.20 -10.82
C ARG A 39 -4.06 -0.58 -9.57
N ARG A 40 -3.62 -1.66 -8.94
CA ARG A 40 -4.17 -2.16 -7.69
C ARG A 40 -3.05 -2.59 -6.77
N LEU A 41 -3.08 -2.11 -5.54
CA LEU A 41 -2.28 -2.57 -4.43
C LEU A 41 -3.09 -3.63 -3.68
N VAL A 42 -2.60 -4.87 -3.69
CA VAL A 42 -3.31 -6.04 -3.15
C VAL A 42 -2.34 -6.98 -2.45
N GLN A 43 -2.84 -7.74 -1.47
CA GLN A 43 -2.09 -8.86 -0.91
C GLN A 43 -2.11 -10.06 -1.85
N SER A 44 -0.97 -10.71 -2.01
CA SER A 44 -0.80 -11.96 -2.73
C SER A 44 0.08 -12.91 -1.91
N GLY A 45 -0.56 -13.85 -1.21
CA GLY A 45 0.12 -14.70 -0.24
C GLY A 45 0.74 -13.86 0.88
N ASN A 46 2.05 -14.01 1.08
CA ASN A 46 2.79 -13.28 2.12
C ASN A 46 3.37 -11.94 1.64
N TRP A 47 2.91 -11.46 0.48
CA TRP A 47 3.42 -10.26 -0.16
C TRP A 47 2.30 -9.25 -0.34
N LEU A 48 2.63 -7.96 -0.24
CA LEU A 48 1.81 -6.90 -0.80
C LEU A 48 2.40 -6.51 -2.15
N LEU A 49 1.56 -6.32 -3.19
CA LEU A 49 1.99 -6.11 -4.58
C LEU A 49 1.19 -4.99 -5.24
N VAL A 50 1.85 -4.21 -6.12
CA VAL A 50 1.16 -3.32 -7.06
C VAL A 50 1.06 -4.01 -8.43
N GLN A 51 -0.15 -4.07 -8.99
CA GLN A 51 -0.43 -4.72 -10.26
C GLN A 51 -1.14 -3.73 -11.21
N PRO A 52 -0.89 -3.76 -12.53
CA PRO A 52 0.15 -4.53 -13.21
C PRO A 52 1.53 -3.86 -13.11
N GLY A 53 2.59 -4.63 -13.35
CA GLY A 53 3.94 -4.10 -13.65
C GLY A 53 4.88 -3.87 -12.47
N THR A 54 4.53 -3.01 -11.51
CA THR A 54 5.47 -2.56 -10.47
C THR A 54 5.37 -3.41 -9.19
N TRP A 55 6.37 -4.23 -8.90
CA TRP A 55 6.35 -5.05 -7.69
C TRP A 55 7.02 -4.30 -6.53
N ILE A 56 6.22 -3.69 -5.64
CA ILE A 56 6.69 -3.17 -4.35
C ILE A 56 6.47 -4.29 -3.34
N PHE A 57 7.53 -4.90 -2.82
CA PHE A 57 7.43 -6.08 -1.96
C PHE A 57 7.56 -5.72 -0.49
N PHE A 58 6.51 -5.99 0.28
CA PHE A 58 6.59 -6.12 1.72
C PHE A 58 6.68 -7.61 2.03
N ASP A 59 7.75 -8.04 2.70
CA ASP A 59 7.98 -9.44 3.04
C ASP A 59 7.21 -9.82 4.31
N GLN A 60 6.85 -11.11 4.43
CA GLN A 60 6.20 -11.70 5.62
C GLN A 60 4.87 -11.04 6.01
N VAL A 61 4.10 -10.55 5.04
CA VAL A 61 2.76 -9.98 5.29
C VAL A 61 1.78 -11.11 5.61
N ILE A 62 1.27 -11.14 6.83
CA ILE A 62 0.18 -12.04 7.22
C ILE A 62 -1.14 -11.47 6.71
N SER A 63 -1.36 -10.18 6.91
CA SER A 63 -2.55 -9.47 6.41
C SER A 63 -2.26 -7.99 6.18
N VAL A 64 -2.90 -7.43 5.16
CA VAL A 64 -2.96 -5.97 4.93
C VAL A 64 -4.41 -5.50 4.95
N GLN A 65 -4.62 -4.30 5.48
CA GLN A 65 -5.91 -3.61 5.39
C GLN A 65 -5.69 -2.16 4.99
N PHE A 66 -6.61 -1.63 4.19
CA PHE A 66 -6.64 -0.22 3.85
C PHE A 66 -7.88 0.46 4.41
N GLU A 67 -7.71 1.71 4.80
CA GLU A 67 -8.77 2.52 5.35
C GLU A 67 -8.57 3.98 4.93
N GLN A 68 -9.64 4.63 4.50
CA GLN A 68 -9.65 6.07 4.35
C GLN A 68 -10.08 6.70 5.68
N ARG A 69 -9.18 7.47 6.29
CA ARG A 69 -9.46 8.25 7.50
C ARG A 69 -9.36 9.73 7.12
N GLN A 70 -10.52 10.40 7.01
CA GLN A 70 -10.60 11.79 6.57
C GLN A 70 -9.98 11.98 5.17
N ASP A 71 -8.93 12.80 5.08
CA ASP A 71 -8.14 13.14 3.89
C ASP A 71 -6.91 12.24 3.72
N GLN A 72 -6.79 11.16 4.51
CA GLN A 72 -5.63 10.27 4.48
C GLN A 72 -6.00 8.82 4.20
N ILE A 73 -5.13 8.16 3.47
CA ILE A 73 -5.19 6.72 3.20
C ILE A 73 -4.21 6.04 4.15
N TRP A 74 -4.76 5.17 4.98
CA TRP A 74 -4.04 4.38 5.96
C TRP A 74 -3.89 2.94 5.47
N MET A 75 -2.71 2.38 5.75
CA MET A 75 -2.42 0.97 5.57
C MET A 75 -2.06 0.39 6.94
N ARG A 76 -2.77 -0.67 7.32
CA ARG A 76 -2.46 -1.50 8.48
C ARG A 76 -1.85 -2.81 7.98
N LEU A 77 -0.64 -3.11 8.43
CA LEU A 77 0.12 -4.28 8.03
C LEU A 77 0.43 -5.14 9.25
N VAL A 78 0.04 -6.41 9.18
CA VAL A 78 0.38 -7.44 10.17
C VAL A 78 1.43 -8.34 9.56
N SER A 79 2.55 -8.53 10.26
CA SER A 79 3.60 -9.48 9.91
C SER A 79 3.98 -10.34 11.12
N GLU A 80 4.87 -11.32 10.92
CA GLU A 80 5.38 -12.17 12.02
C GLU A 80 6.09 -11.36 13.10
N THR A 81 6.65 -10.20 12.75
CA THR A 81 7.40 -9.34 13.68
C THR A 81 6.52 -8.30 14.39
N GLY A 82 5.22 -8.30 14.10
CA GLY A 82 4.21 -7.49 14.74
C GLY A 82 3.33 -6.71 13.76
N GLU A 83 2.52 -5.84 14.33
CA GLU A 83 1.57 -5.01 13.60
C GLU A 83 2.02 -3.55 13.57
N TRP A 84 1.78 -2.87 12.45
CA TRP A 84 1.97 -1.43 12.35
C TRP A 84 1.03 -0.77 11.34
N GLU A 85 0.81 0.52 11.54
CA GLU A 85 0.04 1.37 10.64
C GLU A 85 0.91 2.47 10.01
N ALA A 86 0.59 2.86 8.78
CA ALA A 86 1.19 4.02 8.13
C ALA A 86 0.22 4.70 7.17
N ILE A 87 0.35 6.03 7.08
CA ILE A 87 -0.23 6.82 6.00
C ILE A 87 0.52 6.47 4.72
N ILE A 88 -0.19 6.12 3.65
CA ILE A 88 0.40 5.76 2.35
C ILE A 88 0.09 6.77 1.25
N GLY A 89 -0.91 7.63 1.46
CA GLY A 89 -1.27 8.70 0.54
C GLY A 89 -2.38 9.56 1.12
N ASP A 90 -2.79 10.55 0.33
CA ASP A 90 -3.92 11.42 0.65
C ASP A 90 -5.16 10.95 -0.12
N ALA A 91 -6.33 11.07 0.48
CA ALA A 91 -7.60 10.78 -0.17
C ALA A 91 -8.08 12.02 -0.94
N GLN A 92 -8.43 11.84 -2.21
CA GLN A 92 -8.89 12.90 -3.12
C GLN A 92 -10.41 12.98 -3.22
#